data_AF-A0A452Z4J9-F1
#
_entry.id   AF-A0A452Z4J9-F1
#
_cell.length_a   1.000
_cell.length_b   1.000
_cell.length_c   1.000
_cell.angle_alpha   90.00
_cell.angle_beta   90.00
_cell.angle_gamma   90.00
#
_symmetry.space_group_name_H-M   'P 1'
#
loop_
_entity.id
_entity.type
_entity.pdbx_description
1 polymer ?
#
loop_
_entity_poly.entity_id
_entity_poly.type
_entity_poly.pdbx_seq_one_letter_code
_entity_poly.pdbx_strand_id
1 'polypeptide(L)'
;RRIESRGEGAGPGGRLVSRRSARPAATMDSARPRRVPNKSRRPDWREELRANCMTRVKSERVHLLWKMRNQGQPPANDMVSRYVRNIISDEVQKLKRNVNGKENQEVDMIWEYEGPQEAMPAEFESEDILLEMERLLYEDLREEMIRKEALDEEDAYLAQAVFEHMQLKGEGAENAKLWCPVCKQGELRETHNLIHCTLCKMRLDLEEDKVNLDFLRERLANVHMEHLDRGCTLSPKFCLHDMFGLNALYIRCDECSTFEVVV
;
A
#
# COMPACT_ATOMS: atom_id res chain seq x y z
N ARG A 1 54.77 -55.41 -38.39
CA ARG A 1 55.23 -55.89 -39.71
C ARG A 1 56.16 -54.84 -40.28
N ARG A 2 57.41 -55.25 -40.51
CA ARG A 2 58.46 -54.55 -41.27
C ARG A 2 58.00 -54.29 -42.72
N ILE A 3 58.53 -53.25 -43.34
CA ILE A 3 58.98 -53.08 -44.75
C ILE A 3 59.22 -51.55 -44.90
N GLU A 4 60.46 -51.02 -44.85
CA GLU A 4 61.44 -50.92 -45.95
C GLU A 4 60.83 -50.23 -47.20
N SER A 5 61.46 -49.37 -47.99
CA SER A 5 62.73 -48.67 -48.06
C SER A 5 62.67 -47.85 -49.38
N ARG A 6 63.67 -47.01 -49.63
CA ARG A 6 64.15 -46.47 -50.93
C ARG A 6 64.01 -44.96 -51.11
N GLY A 7 65.18 -44.33 -51.13
CA GLY A 7 65.41 -43.10 -51.86
C GLY A 7 65.90 -43.39 -53.28
N GLU A 8 65.86 -42.34 -54.09
CA GLU A 8 66.49 -42.05 -55.39
C GLU A 8 66.18 -40.54 -55.58
N GLY A 9 67.02 -39.62 -56.04
CA GLY A 9 68.26 -39.66 -56.80
C GLY A 9 68.19 -38.59 -57.90
N ALA A 10 69.22 -37.73 -57.99
CA ALA A 10 69.63 -36.86 -59.11
C ALA A 10 68.96 -35.47 -59.36
N GLY A 11 69.82 -34.43 -59.41
CA GLY A 11 69.56 -33.01 -59.77
C GLY A 11 69.56 -32.76 -61.29
N PRO A 12 70.20 -31.70 -61.85
CA PRO A 12 70.74 -30.42 -61.32
C PRO A 12 70.21 -29.18 -62.12
N GLY A 13 70.57 -27.94 -61.75
CA GLY A 13 70.37 -26.80 -62.65
C GLY A 13 70.37 -25.43 -61.97
N GLY A 14 71.44 -24.65 -62.17
CA GLY A 14 71.73 -23.45 -61.41
C GLY A 14 70.85 -22.23 -61.66
N ARG A 15 70.89 -21.29 -60.70
CA ARG A 15 71.53 -19.98 -60.90
C ARG A 15 71.83 -19.32 -59.55
N LEU A 16 73.11 -19.02 -59.35
CA LEU A 16 73.59 -18.04 -58.37
C LEU A 16 73.08 -16.66 -58.78
N VAL A 17 72.48 -15.93 -57.84
CA VAL A 17 72.81 -14.50 -57.70
C VAL A 17 73.05 -14.21 -56.22
N SER A 18 74.24 -13.71 -55.97
CA SER A 18 74.91 -13.51 -54.69
C SER A 18 74.13 -12.57 -53.77
N ARG A 19 73.72 -13.07 -52.59
CA ARG A 19 73.26 -12.25 -51.46
C ARG A 19 74.48 -11.64 -50.79
N ARG A 20 74.67 -10.32 -50.94
CA ARG A 20 75.58 -9.56 -50.08
C ARG A 20 74.99 -9.39 -48.69
N SER A 21 75.92 -9.41 -47.75
CA SER A 21 75.78 -9.56 -46.31
C SER A 21 74.96 -8.47 -45.62
N ALA A 22 74.42 -8.89 -44.48
CA ALA A 22 73.65 -8.12 -43.52
C ALA A 22 74.37 -6.86 -43.00
N ARG A 23 73.57 -5.83 -42.75
CA ARG A 23 73.74 -4.93 -41.59
C ARG A 23 72.46 -5.06 -40.75
N PRO A 24 72.54 -5.13 -39.40
CA PRO A 24 71.36 -5.25 -38.57
C PRO A 24 70.61 -3.92 -38.59
N ALA A 25 69.36 -3.96 -39.05
CA ALA A 25 68.45 -2.83 -38.93
C ALA A 25 68.02 -2.71 -37.47
N ALA A 26 68.26 -1.53 -36.89
CA ALA A 26 67.81 -1.16 -35.56
C ALA A 26 66.31 -1.44 -35.41
N THR A 27 65.96 -2.14 -34.33
CA THR A 27 64.59 -2.32 -33.87
C THR A 27 64.02 -0.96 -33.44
N MET A 28 63.24 -0.33 -34.33
CA MET A 28 62.28 0.69 -33.92
C MET A 28 60.99 -0.04 -33.58
N ASP A 29 60.80 -0.27 -32.29
CA ASP A 29 59.58 -0.82 -31.70
C ASP A 29 58.46 0.19 -31.90
N SER A 30 57.69 0.05 -32.99
CA SER A 30 56.53 0.88 -33.24
C SER A 30 55.38 0.37 -32.37
N ALA A 31 55.28 0.92 -31.16
CA ALA A 31 54.08 0.86 -30.32
C ALA A 31 52.93 1.58 -31.05
N ARG A 32 52.33 0.93 -32.05
CA ARG A 32 51.10 1.38 -32.68
C ARG A 32 49.94 0.82 -31.85
N PRO A 33 49.09 1.66 -31.22
CA PRO A 33 47.96 1.17 -30.45
C PRO A 33 47.06 0.30 -31.34
N ARG A 34 46.81 -0.94 -30.90
CA ARG A 34 45.85 -1.84 -31.53
C ARG A 34 44.49 -1.14 -31.54
N ARG A 35 43.94 -0.85 -32.73
CA ARG A 35 42.58 -0.30 -32.85
C ARG A 35 41.60 -1.30 -32.24
N VAL A 36 41.09 -0.98 -31.05
CA VAL A 36 39.94 -1.65 -30.45
C VAL A 36 38.68 -1.20 -31.20
N PRO A 37 37.75 -2.12 -31.52
CA PRO A 37 36.48 -1.74 -32.14
C PRO A 37 35.76 -0.67 -31.32
N ASN A 38 35.37 0.44 -31.95
CA ASN A 38 34.75 1.58 -31.27
C ASN A 38 33.41 1.22 -30.58
N LYS A 39 32.85 0.04 -30.89
CA LYS A 39 31.65 -0.52 -30.26
C LYS A 39 31.88 -0.98 -28.81
N SER A 40 33.12 -1.27 -28.40
CA SER A 40 33.41 -1.75 -27.02
C SER A 40 33.67 -0.61 -26.03
N ARG A 41 33.53 0.67 -26.44
CA ARG A 41 33.90 1.85 -25.66
C ARG A 41 32.73 2.79 -25.35
N ARG A 42 31.52 2.49 -25.83
CA ARG A 42 30.34 3.32 -25.54
C ARG A 42 29.66 2.78 -24.26
N PRO A 43 29.41 3.62 -23.23
CA PRO A 43 28.47 3.29 -22.18
C PRO A 43 27.14 2.89 -22.83
N ASP A 44 26.57 1.74 -22.45
CA ASP A 44 25.27 1.35 -22.96
C ASP A 44 24.18 2.18 -22.26
N TRP A 45 24.03 3.40 -22.75
CA TRP A 45 23.05 4.37 -22.27
C TRP A 45 21.62 3.82 -22.36
N ARG A 46 21.36 2.82 -23.20
CA ARG A 46 20.04 2.17 -23.31
C ARG A 46 19.80 1.25 -22.13
N GLU A 47 20.79 0.47 -21.73
CA GLU A 47 20.71 -0.36 -20.51
C GLU A 47 20.60 0.51 -19.27
N GLU A 48 21.34 1.61 -19.18
CA GLU A 48 21.24 2.58 -18.09
C GLU A 48 19.85 3.23 -18.03
N LEU A 49 19.32 3.67 -19.17
CA LEU A 49 17.96 4.21 -19.27
C LEU A 49 16.92 3.18 -18.81
N ARG A 50 17.01 1.93 -19.29
CA ARG A 50 16.10 0.85 -18.91
C ARG A 50 16.14 0.58 -17.40
N ALA A 51 17.34 0.51 -16.81
CA ALA A 51 17.51 0.28 -15.37
C ALA A 51 16.90 1.42 -14.53
N ASN A 52 17.10 2.67 -14.95
CA ASN A 52 16.55 3.84 -14.27
C ASN A 52 15.02 3.86 -14.33
N CYS A 53 14.44 3.59 -15.51
CA CYS A 53 12.99 3.48 -15.67
C CYS A 53 12.41 2.36 -14.81
N MET A 54 13.01 1.16 -14.81
CA MET A 54 12.56 0.04 -13.98
C MET A 54 12.60 0.36 -12.48
N THR A 55 13.65 1.06 -12.04
CA THR A 55 13.76 1.49 -10.64
C THR A 55 12.61 2.43 -10.27
N ARG A 56 12.29 3.40 -11.14
CA ARG A 56 11.18 4.32 -10.92
C ARG A 56 9.82 3.65 -10.94
N VAL A 57 9.59 2.72 -11.87
CA VAL A 57 8.37 1.90 -11.91
C VAL A 57 8.17 1.20 -10.57
N LYS A 58 9.22 0.54 -10.07
CA LYS A 58 9.16 -0.18 -8.79
C LYS A 58 8.87 0.75 -7.60
N SER A 59 9.44 1.95 -7.56
CA SER A 59 9.23 2.89 -6.45
C SER A 59 7.90 3.64 -6.53
N GLU A 60 7.41 3.96 -7.72
CA GLU A 60 6.24 4.85 -7.89
C GLU A 60 4.92 4.09 -8.08
N ARG A 61 4.96 2.75 -8.27
CA ARG A 61 3.74 1.94 -8.51
C ARG A 61 2.65 2.12 -7.45
N VAL A 62 3.01 2.24 -6.18
CA VAL A 62 2.06 2.39 -5.08
C VAL A 62 1.33 3.74 -5.17
N HIS A 63 2.04 4.78 -5.61
CA HIS A 63 1.46 6.10 -5.83
C HIS A 63 0.48 6.07 -7.01
N LEU A 64 0.82 5.37 -8.09
CA LEU A 64 -0.08 5.16 -9.22
C LEU A 64 -1.34 4.40 -8.80
N LEU A 65 -1.22 3.30 -8.04
CA LEU A 65 -2.36 2.56 -7.50
C LEU A 65 -3.26 3.44 -6.64
N TRP A 66 -2.70 4.23 -5.73
CA TRP A 66 -3.45 5.15 -4.90
C TRP A 66 -4.24 6.16 -5.75
N LYS A 67 -3.61 6.72 -6.79
CA LYS A 67 -4.26 7.67 -7.71
C LYS A 67 -5.43 7.03 -8.46
N MET A 68 -5.29 5.78 -8.87
CA MET A 68 -6.34 5.02 -9.56
C MET A 68 -7.54 4.74 -8.65
N ARG A 69 -7.30 4.33 -7.39
CA ARG A 69 -8.36 4.10 -6.39
C ARG A 69 -9.20 5.36 -6.16
N ASN A 70 -8.55 6.52 -6.02
CA ASN A 70 -9.26 7.80 -5.81
C ASN A 70 -10.12 8.22 -7.01
N GLN A 71 -9.79 7.76 -8.21
CA GLN A 71 -10.56 8.03 -9.42
C GLN A 71 -11.66 6.99 -9.65
N GLY A 72 -11.74 5.93 -8.83
CA GLY A 72 -12.69 4.84 -8.97
C GLY A 72 -12.55 4.09 -10.29
N GLN A 73 -11.35 4.07 -10.87
CA GLN A 73 -11.07 3.42 -12.15
C GLN A 73 -10.15 2.21 -11.94
N PRO A 74 -10.41 1.06 -12.60
CA PRO A 74 -9.47 -0.05 -12.64
C PRO A 74 -8.18 0.34 -13.36
N PRO A 75 -7.12 -0.49 -13.30
CA PRO A 75 -5.92 -0.32 -14.14
C PRO A 75 -6.28 -0.31 -15.62
N ALA A 76 -6.52 0.87 -16.17
CA ALA A 76 -6.71 1.05 -17.60
C ALA A 76 -5.33 1.02 -18.25
N ASN A 77 -5.14 0.14 -19.23
CA ASN A 77 -3.88 -0.01 -19.95
C ASN A 77 -3.38 1.33 -20.53
N ASP A 78 -4.28 2.22 -21.00
CA ASP A 78 -3.91 3.56 -21.47
C ASP A 78 -3.32 4.46 -20.35
N MET A 79 -3.80 4.35 -19.12
CA MET A 79 -3.27 5.13 -17.99
C MET A 79 -1.87 4.64 -17.61
N VAL A 80 -1.70 3.33 -17.50
CA VAL A 80 -0.41 2.68 -17.21
C VAL A 80 0.59 3.02 -18.31
N SER A 81 0.19 2.87 -19.58
CA SER A 81 0.98 3.24 -20.76
C SER A 81 1.41 4.70 -20.76
N ARG A 82 0.49 5.63 -20.45
CA ARG A 82 0.82 7.06 -20.32
C ARG A 82 1.81 7.32 -19.19
N TYR A 83 1.66 6.63 -18.05
CA TYR A 83 2.58 6.78 -16.92
C TYR A 83 4.00 6.28 -17.25
N VAL A 84 4.12 5.10 -17.86
CA VAL A 84 5.41 4.57 -18.34
C VAL A 84 6.05 5.53 -19.34
N ARG A 85 5.27 6.06 -20.30
CA ARG A 85 5.78 7.01 -21.29
C ARG A 85 6.34 8.28 -20.63
N ASN A 86 5.70 8.77 -19.57
CA ASN A 86 6.19 9.92 -18.82
C ASN A 86 7.51 9.59 -18.09
N ILE A 87 7.60 8.43 -17.43
CA ILE A 87 8.85 7.97 -16.80
C ILE A 87 9.98 7.93 -17.83
N ILE A 88 9.76 7.31 -18.99
CA ILE A 88 10.78 7.19 -20.04
C ILE A 88 11.20 8.57 -20.53
N SER A 89 10.25 9.47 -20.80
CA SER A 89 10.53 10.84 -21.20
C SER A 89 11.41 11.57 -20.18
N ASP A 90 11.07 11.47 -18.90
CA ASP A 90 11.84 12.09 -17.82
C ASP A 90 13.27 11.53 -17.71
N GLU A 91 13.42 10.21 -17.77
CA GLU A 91 14.74 9.56 -17.65
C GLU A 91 15.62 9.85 -18.87
N VAL A 92 15.05 9.91 -20.08
CA VAL A 92 15.78 10.36 -21.28
C VAL A 92 16.27 11.80 -21.09
N GLN A 93 15.44 12.71 -20.56
CA GLN A 93 15.85 14.08 -20.31
C GLN A 93 16.95 14.18 -19.24
N LYS A 94 16.87 13.38 -18.17
CA LYS A 94 17.91 13.32 -17.13
C LYS A 94 19.24 12.82 -17.70
N LEU A 95 19.20 11.77 -18.53
CA LEU A 95 20.39 11.19 -19.14
C LEU A 95 21.07 12.19 -20.09
N LYS A 96 20.29 12.93 -20.89
CA LYS A 96 20.81 14.01 -21.74
C LYS A 96 21.54 15.09 -20.93
N ARG A 97 20.97 15.53 -19.79
CA ARG A 97 21.60 16.52 -18.91
C ARG A 97 22.91 16.01 -18.29
N ASN A 98 22.96 14.74 -17.90
CA ASN A 98 24.16 14.13 -17.32
C ASN A 98 25.32 13.99 -18.32
N VAL A 99 25.01 13.91 -19.62
CA VAL A 99 26.01 13.89 -20.70
C VAL A 99 26.55 15.30 -20.97
N ASN A 100 25.67 16.32 -21.07
CA ASN A 100 26.09 17.70 -21.32
C ASN A 100 26.83 18.37 -20.15
N GLY A 101 26.69 17.86 -18.92
CA GLY A 101 27.42 18.36 -17.74
C GLY A 101 28.90 17.97 -17.67
N LYS A 102 29.38 17.11 -18.59
CA LYS A 102 30.81 16.78 -18.74
C LYS A 102 31.35 17.63 -19.89
N GLU A 103 32.14 18.66 -19.59
CA GLU A 103 32.84 19.47 -20.61
C GLU A 103 33.56 18.55 -21.60
N ASN A 104 33.04 18.43 -22.82
CA ASN A 104 33.75 18.09 -24.04
C ASN A 104 32.85 18.40 -25.25
N GLN A 105 33.27 19.38 -26.03
CA GLN A 105 32.61 20.02 -27.16
C GLN A 105 32.47 19.13 -28.42
N GLU A 106 32.50 17.80 -28.27
CA GLU A 106 32.43 16.83 -29.39
C GLU A 106 31.27 15.81 -29.26
N VAL A 107 30.45 15.89 -28.21
CA VAL A 107 29.41 14.89 -27.91
C VAL A 107 28.03 15.25 -28.49
N ASP A 108 27.88 16.42 -29.12
CA ASP A 108 26.64 16.80 -29.83
C ASP A 108 26.34 15.84 -31.00
N MET A 109 27.39 15.30 -31.64
CA MET A 109 27.28 14.36 -32.76
C MET A 109 26.72 12.96 -32.42
N ILE A 110 26.43 12.64 -31.14
CA ILE A 110 25.82 11.35 -30.78
C ILE A 110 24.29 11.38 -30.95
N TRP A 111 23.67 12.57 -30.91
CA TRP A 111 22.22 12.73 -31.06
C TRP A 111 21.82 13.45 -32.37
N GLU A 112 22.77 14.03 -33.09
CA GLU A 112 22.56 14.76 -34.37
C GLU A 112 22.52 13.86 -35.63
N TYR A 113 21.80 12.73 -35.59
CA TYR A 113 21.35 12.12 -36.85
C TYR A 113 19.86 12.37 -37.03
N GLU A 114 19.60 13.44 -37.78
CA GLU A 114 18.28 13.97 -38.12
C GLU A 114 17.71 13.28 -39.37
N GLY A 115 17.38 11.98 -39.28
CA GLY A 115 16.41 11.35 -40.20
C GLY A 115 14.99 11.68 -39.73
N PRO A 116 13.99 11.84 -40.62
CA PRO A 116 12.70 12.51 -40.37
C PRO A 116 12.26 12.51 -38.90
N GLN A 117 12.64 13.57 -38.19
CA GLN A 117 12.63 13.64 -36.74
C GLN A 117 11.28 14.09 -36.24
N GLU A 118 10.34 13.16 -36.21
CA GLU A 118 9.17 13.23 -35.33
C GLU A 118 8.94 11.89 -34.58
N ALA A 119 9.92 10.98 -34.61
CA ALA A 119 9.77 9.59 -34.15
C ALA A 119 10.54 9.18 -32.87
N MET A 120 11.01 10.13 -32.04
CA MET A 120 11.56 9.80 -30.70
C MET A 120 10.60 10.34 -29.64
N PRO A 121 9.63 9.55 -29.16
CA PRO A 121 9.84 8.41 -28.24
C PRO A 121 9.16 7.10 -28.68
N ALA A 122 8.74 6.98 -29.94
CA ALA A 122 7.94 5.86 -30.43
C ALA A 122 8.74 4.56 -30.64
N GLU A 123 10.07 4.63 -30.75
CA GLU A 123 10.93 3.48 -31.08
C GLU A 123 11.68 2.86 -29.88
N PHE A 124 11.55 3.41 -28.66
CA PHE A 124 12.03 2.68 -27.48
C PHE A 124 10.96 1.63 -27.14
N GLU A 125 11.17 0.40 -27.62
CA GLU A 125 10.38 -0.78 -27.26
C GLU A 125 10.45 -0.99 -25.74
N SER A 126 9.56 -0.32 -25.02
CA SER A 126 9.42 -0.37 -23.57
C SER A 126 8.37 -1.38 -23.13
N GLU A 127 8.06 -2.35 -23.99
CA GLU A 127 7.08 -3.39 -23.72
C GLU A 127 7.44 -4.13 -22.42
N ASP A 128 8.73 -4.38 -22.20
CA ASP A 128 9.27 -4.97 -20.98
C ASP A 128 8.95 -4.14 -19.72
N ILE A 129 9.13 -2.82 -19.77
CA ILE A 129 8.84 -1.90 -18.65
C ILE A 129 7.33 -1.81 -18.41
N LEU A 130 6.53 -1.78 -19.48
CA LEU A 130 5.07 -1.76 -19.37
C LEU A 130 4.55 -3.05 -18.73
N LEU A 131 4.98 -4.20 -19.23
CA LEU A 131 4.62 -5.51 -18.69
C LEU A 131 5.08 -5.67 -17.23
N GLU A 132 6.27 -5.18 -16.88
CA GLU A 132 6.74 -5.17 -15.49
C GLU A 132 5.83 -4.34 -14.60
N MET A 133 5.46 -3.12 -15.02
CA MET A 133 4.57 -2.27 -14.24
C MET A 133 3.20 -2.93 -14.06
N GLU A 134 2.59 -3.42 -15.14
CA GLU A 134 1.33 -4.15 -15.05
C GLU A 134 1.42 -5.33 -14.09
N ARG A 135 2.47 -6.16 -14.19
CA ARG A 135 2.66 -7.32 -13.31
C ARG A 135 2.69 -6.90 -11.84
N LEU A 136 3.48 -5.88 -11.50
CA LEU A 136 3.59 -5.39 -10.12
C LEU A 136 2.26 -4.80 -9.61
N LEU A 137 1.52 -4.08 -10.45
CA LEU A 137 0.19 -3.56 -10.08
C LEU A 137 -0.81 -4.69 -9.80
N TYR A 138 -0.81 -5.75 -10.60
CA TYR A 138 -1.66 -6.92 -10.36
C TYR A 138 -1.24 -7.70 -9.11
N GLU A 139 0.06 -7.81 -8.82
CA GLU A 139 0.56 -8.39 -7.57
C GLU A 139 0.08 -7.60 -6.36
N ASP A 140 0.27 -6.27 -6.36
CA ASP A 140 -0.16 -5.38 -5.27
C ASP A 140 -1.69 -5.46 -5.05
N LEU A 141 -2.49 -5.54 -6.13
CA LEU A 141 -3.95 -5.71 -6.06
C LEU A 141 -4.36 -7.06 -5.47
N ARG A 142 -3.70 -8.15 -5.85
CA ARG A 142 -3.97 -9.48 -5.27
C ARG A 142 -3.67 -9.50 -3.77
N GLU A 143 -2.54 -8.93 -3.36
CA GLU A 143 -2.18 -8.84 -1.94
C GLU A 143 -3.14 -7.96 -1.14
N GLU A 144 -3.68 -6.90 -1.76
CA GLU A 144 -4.74 -6.09 -1.16
C GLU A 144 -6.03 -6.89 -0.98
N MET A 145 -6.46 -7.65 -1.99
CA MET A 145 -7.65 -8.50 -1.92
C MET A 145 -7.55 -9.53 -0.79
N ILE A 146 -6.42 -10.24 -0.69
CA ILE A 146 -6.19 -11.23 0.37
C ILE A 146 -6.23 -10.58 1.76
N ARG A 147 -5.60 -9.41 1.92
CA ARG A 147 -5.64 -8.67 3.20
C ARG A 147 -7.04 -8.21 3.54
N LYS A 148 -7.81 -7.77 2.54
CA LYS A 148 -9.18 -7.33 2.74
C LYS A 148 -10.08 -8.50 3.17
N GLU A 149 -9.98 -9.65 2.51
CA GLU A 149 -10.73 -10.85 2.89
C GLU A 149 -10.47 -11.26 4.34
N ALA A 150 -9.21 -11.24 4.79
CA ALA A 150 -8.86 -11.51 6.18
C ALA A 150 -9.49 -10.51 7.17
N LEU A 151 -9.52 -9.22 6.83
CA LEU A 151 -10.17 -8.19 7.65
C LEU A 151 -11.69 -8.35 7.68
N ASP A 152 -12.31 -8.71 6.55
CA ASP A 152 -13.75 -8.93 6.46
C ASP A 152 -14.18 -10.15 7.30
N GLU A 153 -13.35 -11.20 7.36
CA GLU A 153 -13.54 -12.35 8.26
C GLU A 153 -13.44 -11.97 9.74
N GLU A 154 -12.43 -11.16 10.11
CA GLU A 154 -12.28 -10.64 11.47
C GLU A 154 -13.48 -9.78 11.89
N ASP A 155 -13.95 -8.89 11.00
CA ASP A 155 -15.10 -8.03 11.26
C ASP A 155 -16.39 -8.85 11.44
N ALA A 156 -16.60 -9.88 10.62
CA ALA A 156 -17.72 -10.80 10.76
C ALA A 156 -17.69 -11.55 12.11
N TYR A 157 -16.50 -12.03 12.53
CA TYR A 157 -16.33 -12.67 13.83
C TYR A 157 -16.63 -11.70 14.98
N LEU A 158 -16.13 -10.47 14.92
CA LEU A 158 -16.39 -9.43 15.92
C LEU A 158 -17.88 -9.08 15.98
N ALA A 159 -18.52 -8.90 14.82
CA ALA A 159 -19.96 -8.64 14.74
C ALA A 159 -20.77 -9.78 15.37
N GLN A 160 -20.40 -11.03 15.10
CA GLN A 160 -21.03 -12.19 15.71
C GLN A 160 -20.80 -12.23 17.23
N ALA A 161 -19.57 -12.04 17.70
CA ALA A 161 -19.25 -12.04 19.12
C ALA A 161 -19.99 -10.91 19.86
N VAL A 162 -20.08 -9.72 19.27
CA VAL A 162 -20.87 -8.61 19.79
C VAL A 162 -22.34 -8.99 19.83
N PHE A 163 -22.88 -9.58 18.77
CA PHE A 163 -24.28 -10.02 18.74
C PHE A 163 -24.58 -11.08 19.80
N GLU A 164 -23.70 -12.07 19.99
CA GLU A 164 -23.82 -13.09 21.05
C GLU A 164 -23.73 -12.47 22.45
N HIS A 165 -22.83 -11.52 22.64
CA HIS A 165 -22.64 -10.86 23.93
C HIS A 165 -23.72 -9.81 24.23
N MET A 166 -24.38 -9.29 23.19
CA MET A 166 -25.57 -8.43 23.27
C MET A 166 -26.88 -9.21 23.30
N GLN A 167 -26.89 -10.49 22.89
CA GLN A 167 -27.98 -11.43 23.14
C GLN A 167 -28.06 -11.74 24.63
N LEU A 168 -28.66 -10.80 25.36
CA LEU A 168 -29.27 -10.95 26.66
C LEU A 168 -30.29 -12.10 26.58
N LYS A 169 -29.85 -13.36 26.78
CA LYS A 169 -30.67 -14.57 26.99
C LYS A 169 -32.03 -14.55 26.27
N GLY A 170 -32.04 -14.93 25.00
CA GLY A 170 -33.25 -15.05 24.16
C GLY A 170 -34.20 -16.20 24.50
N GLU A 171 -34.36 -16.56 25.78
CA GLU A 171 -35.42 -17.48 26.23
C GLU A 171 -35.99 -16.95 27.57
N GLY A 172 -37.03 -16.13 27.48
CA GLY A 172 -37.78 -15.60 28.63
C GLY A 172 -37.74 -14.07 28.77
N ALA A 173 -38.19 -13.34 27.76
CA ALA A 173 -38.33 -11.87 27.79
C ALA A 173 -39.23 -11.36 28.94
N GLU A 174 -40.06 -12.23 29.53
CA GLU A 174 -40.92 -11.89 30.68
C GLU A 174 -40.14 -11.74 32.01
N ASN A 175 -38.87 -12.15 32.09
CA ASN A 175 -38.05 -12.04 33.31
C ASN A 175 -36.64 -11.45 33.04
N ALA A 176 -36.50 -10.64 31.99
CA ALA A 176 -35.24 -10.00 31.66
C ALA A 176 -34.81 -9.05 32.79
N LYS A 177 -33.85 -9.50 33.60
CA LYS A 177 -33.27 -8.77 34.74
C LYS A 177 -32.80 -7.39 34.32
N LEU A 178 -33.23 -6.36 35.05
CA LEU A 178 -32.75 -4.99 34.88
C LEU A 178 -31.63 -4.70 35.86
N TRP A 179 -30.48 -4.29 35.34
CA TRP A 179 -29.35 -3.86 36.16
C TRP A 179 -29.56 -2.43 36.66
N CYS A 180 -29.12 -2.18 37.88
CA CYS A 180 -29.23 -0.88 38.51
C CYS A 180 -28.32 0.14 37.80
N PRO A 181 -28.87 1.26 37.28
CA PRO A 181 -28.09 2.24 36.54
C PRO A 181 -27.10 3.01 37.42
N VAL A 182 -27.31 3.02 38.75
CA VAL A 182 -26.44 3.72 39.72
C VAL A 182 -25.20 2.89 40.06
N CYS A 183 -25.36 1.63 40.48
CA CYS A 183 -24.23 0.79 40.90
C CYS A 183 -23.70 -0.15 39.81
N LYS A 184 -24.44 -0.33 38.70
CA LYS A 184 -24.10 -1.21 37.57
C LYS A 184 -23.89 -2.69 37.90
N GLN A 185 -24.21 -3.10 39.14
CA GLN A 185 -23.95 -4.45 39.65
C GLN A 185 -25.21 -5.12 40.23
N GLY A 186 -26.08 -4.35 40.86
CA GLY A 186 -27.29 -4.89 41.49
C GLY A 186 -28.44 -5.02 40.51
N GLU A 187 -29.35 -5.93 40.79
CA GLU A 187 -30.59 -6.08 40.02
C GLU A 187 -31.66 -5.15 40.60
N LEU A 188 -32.53 -4.60 39.75
CA LEU A 188 -33.71 -3.85 40.16
C LEU A 188 -34.89 -4.80 40.35
N ARG A 189 -35.63 -4.58 41.44
CA ARG A 189 -36.86 -5.33 41.77
C ARG A 189 -37.99 -4.36 42.06
N GLU A 190 -39.19 -4.77 41.68
CA GLU A 190 -40.44 -4.06 41.92
C GLU A 190 -41.22 -4.75 43.02
N THR A 191 -41.66 -3.98 44.02
CA THR A 191 -42.52 -4.45 45.10
C THR A 191 -43.51 -3.35 45.44
N HIS A 192 -44.80 -3.55 45.16
CA HIS A 192 -45.89 -2.64 45.55
C HIS A 192 -45.56 -1.14 45.34
N ASN A 193 -45.27 -0.74 44.09
CA ASN A 193 -44.92 0.63 43.66
C ASN A 193 -43.55 1.16 44.13
N LEU A 194 -42.70 0.29 44.70
CA LEU A 194 -41.32 0.61 45.04
C LEU A 194 -40.36 -0.15 44.10
N ILE A 195 -39.56 0.58 43.33
CA ILE A 195 -38.42 0.01 42.61
C ILE A 195 -37.16 0.17 43.47
N HIS A 196 -36.50 -0.95 43.78
CA HIS A 196 -35.29 -0.93 44.61
C HIS A 196 -34.18 -1.81 44.05
N CYS A 197 -32.93 -1.46 44.35
CA CYS A 197 -31.77 -2.25 43.99
C CYS A 197 -31.45 -3.30 45.07
N THR A 198 -31.01 -4.49 44.65
CA THR A 198 -30.59 -5.56 45.58
C THR A 198 -29.23 -5.32 46.25
N LEU A 199 -28.36 -4.49 45.67
CA LEU A 199 -26.98 -4.30 46.14
C LEU A 199 -26.65 -2.88 46.63
N CYS A 200 -27.38 -1.85 46.18
CA CYS A 200 -27.14 -0.47 46.59
C CYS A 200 -28.37 0.18 47.21
N LYS A 201 -28.22 1.41 47.72
CA LYS A 201 -29.29 2.14 48.40
C LYS A 201 -30.32 2.78 47.46
N MET A 202 -30.28 2.49 46.16
CA MET A 202 -31.22 3.04 45.19
C MET A 202 -32.64 2.52 45.48
N ARG A 203 -33.56 3.45 45.69
CA ARG A 203 -35.00 3.22 45.91
C ARG A 203 -35.78 4.35 45.26
N LEU A 204 -36.79 3.99 44.46
CA LEU A 204 -37.72 4.89 43.79
C LEU A 204 -39.12 4.54 44.30
N ASP A 205 -39.68 5.44 45.10
CA ASP A 205 -41.05 5.35 45.56
C ASP A 205 -41.93 6.05 44.54
N LEU A 206 -42.82 5.30 43.90
CA LEU A 206 -43.61 5.75 42.77
C LEU A 206 -45.03 6.12 43.21
N GLU A 207 -45.36 6.05 44.51
CA GLU A 207 -46.68 6.39 45.07
C GLU A 207 -47.86 5.86 44.22
N GLU A 208 -48.69 6.74 43.64
CA GLU A 208 -49.82 6.40 42.76
C GLU A 208 -49.44 6.33 41.26
N ASP A 209 -48.20 6.63 40.90
CA ASP A 209 -47.74 6.61 39.52
C ASP A 209 -47.62 5.18 38.99
N LYS A 210 -48.17 4.95 37.79
CA LYS A 210 -48.17 3.65 37.10
C LYS A 210 -46.81 3.31 36.45
N VAL A 211 -45.72 3.76 37.04
CA VAL A 211 -44.38 3.45 36.56
C VAL A 211 -44.03 2.04 37.01
N ASN A 212 -43.75 1.16 36.05
CA ASN A 212 -43.29 -0.20 36.30
C ASN A 212 -41.83 -0.35 35.85
N LEU A 213 -41.21 -1.49 36.16
CA LEU A 213 -39.84 -1.79 35.71
C LEU A 213 -39.66 -1.71 34.19
N ASP A 214 -40.68 -2.06 33.41
CA ASP A 214 -40.62 -2.01 31.95
C ASP A 214 -40.62 -0.58 31.40
N PHE A 215 -41.40 0.32 32.00
CA PHE A 215 -41.33 1.74 31.70
C PHE A 215 -39.95 2.31 32.04
N LEU A 216 -39.39 1.96 33.20
CA LEU A 216 -38.04 2.40 33.58
C LEU A 216 -36.99 1.87 32.60
N ARG A 217 -37.11 0.62 32.13
CA ARG A 217 -36.24 0.02 31.10
C ARG A 217 -36.26 0.85 29.81
N GLU A 218 -37.46 1.10 29.29
CA GLU A 218 -37.64 1.87 28.05
C GLU A 218 -37.11 3.30 28.23
N ARG A 219 -37.43 3.94 29.34
CA ARG A 219 -36.99 5.31 29.62
C ARG A 219 -35.47 5.40 29.74
N LEU A 220 -34.80 4.45 30.40
CA LEU A 220 -33.34 4.37 30.48
C LEU A 220 -32.70 4.20 29.10
N ALA A 221 -33.28 3.36 28.23
CA ALA A 221 -32.79 3.19 26.87
C ALA A 221 -32.94 4.49 26.06
N ASN A 222 -34.09 5.16 26.16
CA ASN A 222 -34.37 6.40 25.44
C ASN A 222 -33.42 7.53 25.87
N VAL A 223 -33.22 7.77 27.18
CA VAL A 223 -32.31 8.84 27.63
C VAL A 223 -30.85 8.58 27.25
N HIS A 224 -30.44 7.30 27.15
CA HIS A 224 -29.13 6.94 26.63
C HIS A 224 -29.00 7.23 25.13
N MET A 225 -30.03 6.90 24.35
CA MET A 225 -30.06 7.15 22.90
C MET A 225 -30.11 8.66 22.62
N GLU A 226 -30.97 9.41 23.30
CA GLU A 226 -31.05 10.87 23.21
C GLU A 226 -29.70 11.53 23.54
N HIS A 227 -28.98 11.03 24.55
CA HIS A 227 -27.64 11.52 24.88
C HIS A 227 -26.62 11.23 23.77
N LEU A 228 -26.68 10.02 23.18
CA LEU A 228 -25.79 9.63 22.09
C LEU A 228 -26.08 10.43 20.81
N ASP A 229 -27.36 10.66 20.48
CA ASP A 229 -27.81 11.42 19.31
C ASP A 229 -27.39 12.89 19.37
N ARG A 230 -27.17 13.44 20.57
CA ARG A 230 -26.55 14.76 20.77
C ARG A 230 -25.04 14.78 20.44
N GLY A 231 -24.45 13.64 20.09
CA GLY A 231 -23.05 13.51 19.68
C GLY A 231 -22.06 13.23 20.81
N CYS A 232 -22.53 12.94 22.03
CA CYS A 232 -21.65 12.66 23.16
C CYS A 232 -21.38 11.15 23.30
N THR A 233 -20.11 10.76 23.27
CA THR A 233 -19.68 9.34 23.30
C THR A 233 -19.33 8.84 24.71
N LEU A 234 -19.29 9.72 25.71
CA LEU A 234 -19.00 9.34 27.09
C LEU A 234 -20.22 8.73 27.78
N SER A 235 -19.99 7.74 28.64
CA SER A 235 -21.07 7.07 29.39
C SER A 235 -21.62 8.01 30.46
N PRO A 236 -22.92 8.37 30.42
CA PRO A 236 -23.53 9.20 31.45
C PRO A 236 -23.67 8.43 32.77
N LYS A 237 -23.73 9.18 33.87
CA LYS A 237 -23.90 8.67 35.24
C LYS A 237 -25.34 8.87 35.68
N PHE A 238 -25.89 7.91 36.43
CA PHE A 238 -27.20 8.05 37.05
C PHE A 238 -27.08 8.28 38.54
N CYS A 239 -27.93 9.15 39.07
CA CYS A 239 -27.98 9.45 40.49
C CYS A 239 -29.40 9.70 40.96
N LEU A 240 -29.69 9.32 42.20
CA LEU A 240 -30.91 9.71 42.88
C LEU A 240 -30.71 11.06 43.59
N HIS A 241 -31.68 11.95 43.44
CA HIS A 241 -31.79 13.14 44.26
C HIS A 241 -33.19 13.28 44.83
N ASP A 242 -33.25 13.55 46.13
CA ASP A 242 -34.45 14.00 46.81
C ASP A 242 -34.54 15.52 46.62
N MET A 243 -35.58 15.98 45.92
CA MET A 243 -35.91 17.39 45.85
C MET A 243 -37.36 17.58 46.28
N PHE A 244 -37.56 18.42 47.30
CA PHE A 244 -38.89 18.75 47.83
C PHE A 244 -39.67 17.54 48.39
N GLY A 245 -38.97 16.49 48.83
CA GLY A 245 -39.59 15.27 49.36
C GLY A 245 -39.92 14.23 48.29
N LEU A 246 -39.54 14.46 47.04
CA LEU A 246 -39.70 13.54 45.92
C LEU A 246 -38.35 12.97 45.50
N ASN A 247 -38.21 11.65 45.56
CA ASN A 247 -37.02 10.93 45.12
C ASN A 247 -37.09 10.63 43.62
N ALA A 248 -36.35 11.39 42.82
CA ALA A 248 -36.28 11.21 41.37
C ALA A 248 -34.90 10.69 40.93
N LEU A 249 -34.89 9.96 39.82
CA LEU A 249 -33.70 9.48 39.13
C LEU A 249 -33.27 10.49 38.08
N TYR A 250 -32.00 10.87 38.11
CA TYR A 250 -31.41 11.81 37.16
C TYR A 250 -30.31 11.14 36.33
N ILE A 251 -30.20 11.60 35.08
CA ILE A 251 -29.05 11.34 34.22
C ILE A 251 -28.13 12.56 34.24
N ARG A 252 -26.83 12.33 34.42
CA ARG A 252 -25.80 13.38 34.41
C ARG A 252 -24.62 13.01 33.51
N CYS A 253 -24.19 13.93 32.65
CA CYS A 253 -22.95 13.79 31.90
C CYS A 253 -22.04 14.99 32.16
N ASP A 254 -20.80 14.71 32.57
CA ASP A 254 -19.83 15.75 32.96
C ASP A 254 -19.25 16.49 31.73
N GLU A 255 -19.36 15.92 30.52
CA GLU A 255 -18.81 16.50 29.28
C GLU A 255 -19.82 17.39 28.56
N CYS A 256 -21.00 16.87 28.23
CA CYS A 256 -22.04 17.63 27.54
C CYS A 256 -22.98 18.39 28.50
N SER A 257 -22.66 18.41 29.80
CA SER A 257 -23.45 19.07 30.86
C SER A 257 -24.94 18.68 30.89
N THR A 258 -25.28 17.47 30.40
CA THR A 258 -26.65 16.96 30.46
C THR A 258 -27.01 16.70 31.92
N PHE A 259 -28.13 17.23 32.39
CA PHE A 259 -28.71 16.96 33.71
C PHE A 259 -30.23 16.98 33.60
N GLU A 260 -30.84 15.81 33.52
CA GLU A 260 -32.26 15.66 33.21
C GLU A 260 -32.93 14.61 34.11
N VAL A 261 -34.23 14.76 34.34
CA VAL A 261 -35.04 13.79 35.09
C VAL A 261 -35.34 12.60 34.18
N VAL A 262 -35.09 11.40 34.70
CA VAL A 262 -35.39 10.13 34.04
C VAL A 262 -36.79 9.66 34.45
N VAL A 263 -37.02 9.54 35.76
CA VAL A 263 -38.29 9.18 36.44
C VAL A 263 -38.35 9.92 37.77
#